data_AF-A0A1G1TF28-F1
#
_entry.id   AF-A0A1G1TF28-F1
#
_cell.length_a   1.000
_cell.length_b   1.000
_cell.length_c   1.000
_cell.angle_alpha   90.00
_cell.angle_beta   90.00
_cell.angle_gamma   90.00
#
_symmetry.space_group_name_H-M   'P 1'
#
loop_
_entity.id
_entity.type
_entity.pdbx_description
1 polymer ?
#
loop_
_entity_poly.entity_id
_entity_poly.type
_entity_poly.pdbx_seq_one_letter_code
_entity_poly.pdbx_strand_id
1 'polypeptide(L)'
;MGALAAAAPVAPGHAQTKGGAPPKVPAATDSYRGQSFPRQRTPIEALPLNGQAEILRLETLLDQAYGALTASPTAAVFPPILAEAVAQAAEQAAAVEPTWNQDAYRREAALYAAEEARRHPPRPKR
;
A
#
# COMPACT_ATOMS: atom_id res chain seq x y z
N MET A 1 -13.94 30.86 -44.61
CA MET A 1 -13.03 30.98 -43.44
C MET A 1 -13.71 30.37 -42.24
N GLY A 2 -13.00 29.60 -41.42
CA GLY A 2 -13.49 29.10 -40.12
C GLY A 2 -14.58 28.03 -40.20
N ALA A 3 -14.25 26.81 -39.76
CA ALA A 3 -15.26 25.83 -39.35
C ALA A 3 -15.40 25.87 -37.83
N LEU A 4 -16.57 25.52 -37.31
CA LEU A 4 -16.76 24.37 -36.43
C LEU A 4 -18.25 24.25 -36.05
N ALA A 5 -18.74 23.01 -36.04
CA ALA A 5 -20.06 22.66 -35.52
C ALA A 5 -19.92 21.45 -34.60
N ALA A 6 -20.62 21.46 -33.47
CA ALA A 6 -20.93 20.27 -32.67
C ALA A 6 -22.13 20.57 -31.76
N ALA A 7 -22.99 19.57 -31.57
CA ALA A 7 -24.25 19.71 -30.85
C ALA A 7 -24.12 19.58 -29.33
N ALA A 8 -25.09 20.14 -28.61
CA ALA A 8 -25.50 19.71 -27.27
C ALA A 8 -26.76 18.80 -27.41
N PRO A 9 -27.41 18.30 -26.35
CA PRO A 9 -27.03 18.23 -24.92
C PRO A 9 -27.13 16.79 -24.36
N VAL A 10 -26.78 16.56 -23.08
CA VAL A 10 -27.57 15.68 -22.19
C VAL A 10 -27.22 15.87 -20.71
N ALA A 11 -28.26 16.02 -19.89
CA ALA A 11 -28.39 15.44 -18.56
C ALA A 11 -29.82 14.88 -18.48
N PRO A 12 -30.06 13.70 -17.89
CA PRO A 12 -30.52 13.69 -16.50
C PRO A 12 -30.12 12.42 -15.71
N GLY A 13 -30.56 12.32 -14.44
CA GLY A 13 -30.69 11.03 -13.75
C GLY A 13 -30.31 11.03 -12.27
N HIS A 14 -31.29 11.23 -11.38
CA HIS A 14 -31.19 10.72 -10.00
C HIS A 14 -31.67 9.27 -9.97
N ALA A 15 -30.97 8.39 -9.24
CA ALA A 15 -31.48 7.11 -8.79
C ALA A 15 -31.05 6.89 -7.33
N GLN A 16 -32.01 6.61 -6.44
CA GLN A 16 -31.78 6.55 -4.99
C GLN A 16 -32.48 5.33 -4.39
N THR A 17 -31.71 4.29 -4.05
CA THR A 17 -32.25 3.07 -3.41
C THR A 17 -31.33 2.51 -2.32
N LYS A 18 -31.71 2.80 -1.07
CA LYS A 18 -31.63 1.96 0.13
C LYS A 18 -30.49 0.91 0.28
N GLY A 19 -29.61 1.20 1.24
CA GLY A 19 -29.29 0.26 2.33
C GLY A 19 -28.01 -0.56 2.23
N GLY A 20 -27.37 -0.81 3.39
CA GLY A 20 -26.60 -2.04 3.59
C GLY A 20 -25.09 -1.97 3.84
N ALA A 21 -24.46 -0.82 4.06
CA ALA A 21 -23.12 -0.72 4.69
C ALA A 21 -22.76 0.76 4.99
N PRO A 22 -21.88 1.06 5.98
CA PRO A 22 -21.07 2.27 5.90
C PRO A 22 -20.18 2.18 4.65
N PRO A 23 -19.91 3.29 3.94
CA PRO A 23 -19.01 3.25 2.80
C PRO A 23 -17.64 2.77 3.28
N LYS A 24 -17.20 1.60 2.80
CA LYS A 24 -15.84 1.10 3.02
C LYS A 24 -14.89 2.10 2.38
N VAL A 25 -14.32 2.98 3.20
CA VAL A 25 -13.46 4.08 2.73
C VAL A 25 -12.38 3.46 1.84
N PRO A 26 -12.27 3.87 0.56
CA PRO A 26 -11.27 3.30 -0.32
C PRO A 26 -9.90 3.63 0.29
N ALA A 27 -9.16 2.60 0.66
CA ALA A 27 -7.83 2.75 1.24
C ALA A 27 -7.00 3.68 0.34
N ALA A 28 -6.41 4.71 0.93
CA ALA A 28 -5.62 5.70 0.21
C ALA A 28 -4.59 4.96 -0.67
N THR A 29 -4.76 5.06 -1.98
CA THR A 29 -4.01 4.25 -2.94
C THR A 29 -2.94 5.10 -3.58
N ASP A 30 -1.70 4.78 -3.28
CA ASP A 30 -0.53 5.43 -3.84
C ASP A 30 -0.09 4.77 -5.14
N SER A 31 0.78 5.42 -5.89
CA SER A 31 1.32 4.88 -7.15
C SER A 31 2.78 5.27 -7.34
N TYR A 32 3.64 4.27 -7.47
CA TYR A 32 5.07 4.44 -7.76
C TYR A 32 5.43 3.77 -9.09
N ARG A 33 6.01 4.52 -10.02
CA ARG A 33 6.42 4.04 -11.37
C ARG A 33 5.31 3.27 -12.12
N GLY A 34 4.04 3.62 -11.89
CA GLY A 34 2.88 2.97 -12.52
C GLY A 34 2.38 1.70 -11.82
N GLN A 35 2.98 1.28 -10.71
CA GLN A 35 2.40 0.27 -9.82
C GLN A 35 1.64 0.96 -8.69
N SER A 36 0.39 0.56 -8.46
CA SER A 36 -0.47 1.12 -7.41
C SER A 36 -0.62 0.16 -6.22
N PHE A 37 -0.62 0.71 -5.00
CA PHE A 37 -0.73 -0.06 -3.75
C PHE A 37 -1.47 0.73 -2.66
N PRO A 38 -2.20 0.06 -1.74
CA PRO A 38 -2.92 0.72 -0.66
C PRO A 38 -1.95 1.13 0.46
N ARG A 39 -1.86 2.43 0.78
CA ARG A 39 -1.03 2.95 1.89
C ARG A 39 -1.52 2.48 3.25
N GLN A 40 -2.83 2.33 3.41
CA GLN A 40 -3.46 1.75 4.60
C GLN A 40 -4.01 0.38 4.22
N ARG A 41 -3.34 -0.66 4.71
CA ARG A 41 -3.48 -2.02 4.19
C ARG A 41 -4.57 -2.78 4.96
N THR A 42 -4.81 -2.38 6.21
CA THR A 42 -6.02 -2.69 7.02
C THR A 42 -6.62 -1.37 7.56
N PRO A 43 -7.89 -1.04 7.26
CA PRO A 43 -8.62 0.05 7.91
C PRO A 43 -8.67 -0.13 9.43
N ILE A 44 -8.68 0.96 10.21
CA ILE A 44 -8.64 0.88 11.69
C ILE A 44 -9.88 0.13 12.24
N GLU A 45 -11.01 0.29 11.56
CA GLU A 45 -12.30 -0.34 11.84
C GLU A 45 -12.32 -1.85 11.48
N ALA A 46 -11.30 -2.32 10.77
CA ALA A 46 -11.11 -3.70 10.34
C ALA A 46 -9.85 -4.35 10.93
N LEU A 47 -9.14 -3.67 11.84
CA LEU A 47 -8.06 -4.29 12.60
C LEU A 47 -8.65 -5.35 13.54
N PRO A 48 -8.12 -6.59 13.55
CA PRO A 48 -8.48 -7.57 14.56
C PRO A 48 -8.03 -7.10 15.94
N LEU A 49 -8.78 -7.49 16.98
CA LEU A 49 -8.45 -7.17 18.38
C LEU A 49 -7.20 -7.93 18.84
N ASN A 50 -7.05 -9.18 18.40
CA ASN A 50 -5.80 -9.92 18.48
C ASN A 50 -4.83 -9.37 17.42
N GLY A 51 -3.57 -9.13 17.78
CA GLY A 51 -2.57 -8.67 16.81
C GLY A 51 -2.63 -7.20 16.42
N GLN A 52 -3.50 -6.38 17.04
CA GLN A 52 -3.64 -4.97 16.67
C GLN A 52 -2.31 -4.21 16.74
N ALA A 53 -1.48 -4.46 17.75
CA ALA A 53 -0.19 -3.80 17.94
C ALA A 53 0.85 -4.26 16.90
N GLU A 54 0.87 -5.57 16.61
CA GLU A 54 1.74 -6.23 15.63
C GLU A 54 1.43 -5.73 14.20
N ILE A 55 0.14 -5.60 13.87
CA ILE A 55 -0.34 -5.09 12.58
C ILE A 55 -0.05 -3.59 12.45
N LEU A 56 -0.31 -2.78 13.48
CA LEU A 56 0.03 -1.35 13.47
C LEU A 56 1.55 -1.11 13.39
N ARG A 57 2.36 -1.97 14.02
CA ARG A 57 3.82 -1.98 13.85
C ARG A 57 4.21 -2.29 12.40
N LEU A 58 3.59 -3.30 11.79
CA LEU A 58 3.85 -3.67 10.39
C LEU A 58 3.44 -2.56 9.40
N GLU A 59 2.28 -1.92 9.60
CA GLU A 59 1.86 -0.74 8.83
C GLU A 59 2.90 0.39 8.94
N THR A 60 3.35 0.69 10.16
CA THR A 60 4.35 1.73 10.45
C THR A 60 5.69 1.47 9.74
N LEU A 61 6.17 0.22 9.73
CA LEU A 61 7.43 -0.13 9.08
C LEU A 61 7.35 -0.05 7.54
N LEU A 62 6.19 -0.36 6.95
CA LEU A 62 5.96 -0.16 5.52
C LEU A 62 5.77 1.32 5.15
N ASP A 63 5.17 2.14 6.02
CA ASP A 63 5.07 3.59 5.80
C ASP A 63 6.45 4.28 5.92
N GLN A 64 7.35 3.79 6.78
CA GLN A 64 8.77 4.19 6.78
C GLN A 64 9.47 3.87 5.45
N ALA A 65 9.21 2.68 4.88
CA ALA A 65 9.74 2.31 3.56
C ALA A 65 9.14 3.20 2.44
N TYR A 66 7.84 3.52 2.49
CA TYR A 66 7.19 4.48 1.60
C TYR A 66 7.82 5.90 1.69
N GLY A 67 8.09 6.38 2.90
CA GLY A 67 8.79 7.64 3.14
C GLY A 67 10.19 7.65 2.50
N ALA A 68 10.95 6.57 2.67
CA ALA A 68 12.28 6.43 2.05
C ALA A 68 12.23 6.26 0.52
N LEU A 69 11.20 5.58 -0.01
CA LEU A 69 10.93 5.43 -1.44
C LEU A 69 10.73 6.79 -2.14
N THR A 70 9.99 7.68 -1.48
CA THR A 70 9.52 8.97 -2.02
C THR A 70 10.46 10.13 -1.74
N ALA A 71 11.14 10.16 -0.60
CA ALA A 71 12.04 11.26 -0.21
C ALA A 71 13.31 11.39 -1.07
N SER A 72 13.75 10.30 -1.73
CA SER A 72 14.92 10.30 -2.60
C SER A 72 14.84 9.17 -3.65
N PRO A 73 15.38 9.35 -4.87
CA PRO A 73 15.44 8.30 -5.89
C PRO A 73 16.61 7.31 -5.70
N THR A 74 17.54 7.58 -4.77
CA THR A 74 18.78 6.81 -4.57
C THR A 74 19.05 6.41 -3.11
N ALA A 75 18.34 6.98 -2.13
CA ALA A 75 18.44 6.51 -0.73
C ALA A 75 17.98 5.06 -0.60
N ALA A 76 18.48 4.35 0.42
CA ALA A 76 17.96 3.03 0.77
C ALA A 76 16.47 3.15 1.15
N VAL A 77 15.65 2.28 0.57
CA VAL A 77 14.21 2.14 0.78
C VAL A 77 13.92 1.03 1.77
N PHE A 78 14.67 -0.08 1.65
CA PHE A 78 14.41 -1.31 2.38
C PHE A 78 15.71 -1.97 2.86
N PRO A 79 16.53 -1.24 3.65
CA PRO A 79 17.78 -1.79 4.17
C PRO A 79 17.52 -3.04 5.02
N PRO A 80 18.48 -3.98 5.15
CA PRO A 80 18.26 -5.28 5.78
C PRO A 80 17.57 -5.24 7.15
N ILE A 81 17.96 -4.29 8.01
CA ILE A 81 17.37 -4.09 9.34
C ILE A 81 15.86 -3.75 9.31
N LEU A 82 15.39 -3.05 8.26
CA LEU A 82 13.97 -2.76 8.06
C LEU A 82 13.24 -3.97 7.46
N ALA A 83 13.87 -4.69 6.53
CA ALA A 83 13.33 -5.93 5.98
C ALA A 83 13.14 -7.02 7.06
N GLU A 84 14.12 -7.18 7.95
CA GLU A 84 14.05 -8.07 9.12
C GLU A 84 12.94 -7.65 10.09
N ALA A 85 12.83 -6.35 10.39
CA ALA A 85 11.76 -5.84 11.27
C ALA A 85 10.36 -6.04 10.67
N VAL A 86 10.20 -5.89 9.35
CA VAL A 86 8.94 -6.17 8.63
C VAL A 86 8.61 -7.65 8.66
N ALA A 87 9.58 -8.53 8.41
CA ALA A 87 9.38 -9.98 8.50
C ALA A 87 8.94 -10.41 9.91
N GLN A 88 9.64 -9.95 10.95
CA GLN A 88 9.30 -10.22 12.35
C GLN A 88 7.89 -9.72 12.72
N ALA A 89 7.50 -8.51 12.28
CA ALA A 89 6.16 -7.98 12.56
C ALA A 89 5.05 -8.76 11.83
N ALA A 90 5.31 -9.23 10.60
CA ALA A 90 4.37 -10.09 9.86
C ALA A 90 4.24 -11.49 10.48
N GLU A 91 5.34 -12.10 10.92
CA GLU A 91 5.35 -13.37 11.66
C GLU A 91 4.63 -13.25 13.01
N GLN A 92 4.87 -12.16 13.75
CA GLN A 92 4.17 -11.89 15.01
C GLN A 92 2.66 -11.72 14.79
N ALA A 93 2.24 -10.95 13.78
CA ALA A 93 0.83 -10.80 13.41
C ALA A 93 0.20 -12.15 12.97
N ALA A 94 0.93 -12.99 12.24
CA ALA A 94 0.45 -14.32 11.83
C ALA A 94 0.29 -15.29 13.01
N ALA A 95 1.15 -15.20 14.03
CA ALA A 95 1.10 -16.06 15.20
C ALA A 95 -0.09 -15.76 16.13
N VAL A 96 -0.51 -14.49 16.20
CA VAL A 96 -1.61 -14.03 17.08
C VAL A 96 -2.96 -13.94 16.38
N GLU A 97 -3.00 -13.70 15.06
CA GLU A 97 -4.22 -13.72 14.26
C GLU A 97 -4.00 -14.39 12.89
N PRO A 98 -3.92 -15.74 12.83
CA PRO A 98 -3.58 -16.49 11.61
C PRO A 98 -4.65 -16.42 10.52
N THR A 99 -5.85 -15.89 10.81
CA THR A 99 -6.91 -15.74 9.80
C THR A 99 -6.82 -14.42 9.02
N TRP A 100 -5.99 -13.49 9.46
CA TRP A 100 -5.87 -12.15 8.88
C TRP A 100 -5.04 -12.12 7.59
N ASN A 101 -5.50 -11.33 6.60
CA ASN A 101 -4.96 -11.36 5.24
C ASN A 101 -3.70 -10.49 5.08
N GLN A 102 -2.55 -11.14 4.99
CA GLN A 102 -1.24 -10.48 4.84
C GLN A 102 -0.84 -10.13 3.39
N ASP A 103 -1.62 -10.48 2.37
CA ASP A 103 -1.15 -10.42 0.97
C ASP A 103 -0.82 -9.01 0.47
N ALA A 104 -1.49 -7.97 1.01
CA ALA A 104 -1.16 -6.58 0.70
C ALA A 104 0.26 -6.23 1.19
N TYR A 105 0.53 -6.49 2.47
CA TYR A 105 1.83 -6.29 3.12
C TYR A 105 2.96 -7.06 2.41
N ARG A 106 2.71 -8.33 2.07
CA ARG A 106 3.68 -9.20 1.39
C ARG A 106 4.04 -8.70 -0.02
N ARG A 107 3.06 -8.22 -0.79
CA ARG A 107 3.30 -7.61 -2.12
C ARG A 107 4.10 -6.32 -2.02
N GLU A 108 3.82 -5.48 -1.02
CA GLU A 108 4.48 -4.18 -0.87
C GLU A 108 5.91 -4.31 -0.34
N ALA A 109 6.15 -5.20 0.63
CA ALA A 109 7.50 -5.55 1.07
C ALA A 109 8.37 -6.10 -0.08
N ALA A 110 7.79 -6.88 -1.00
CA ALA A 110 8.47 -7.34 -2.20
C ALA A 110 8.79 -6.21 -3.20
N LEU A 111 7.90 -5.21 -3.33
CA LEU A 111 8.16 -3.99 -4.12
C LEU A 111 9.33 -3.20 -3.53
N TYR A 112 9.33 -2.96 -2.21
CA TYR A 112 10.41 -2.24 -1.54
C TYR A 112 11.76 -2.98 -1.62
N ALA A 113 11.77 -4.31 -1.46
CA ALA A 113 12.97 -5.12 -1.63
C ALA A 113 13.51 -5.11 -3.08
N ALA A 114 12.62 -5.11 -4.08
CA ALA A 114 13.02 -5.01 -5.49
C ALA A 114 13.59 -3.62 -5.84
N GLU A 115 13.00 -2.54 -5.30
CA GLU A 115 13.52 -1.18 -5.47
C GLU A 115 14.85 -0.97 -4.71
N GLU A 116 15.02 -1.58 -3.52
CA GLU A 116 16.29 -1.59 -2.79
C GLU A 116 17.39 -2.25 -3.64
N ALA A 117 17.14 -3.46 -4.15
CA ALA A 117 18.09 -4.16 -5.02
C ALA A 117 18.39 -3.39 -6.34
N ARG A 118 17.46 -2.56 -6.81
CA ARG A 118 17.64 -1.67 -7.98
C ARG A 118 18.48 -0.42 -7.65
N ARG A 119 18.47 0.06 -6.41
CA ARG A 119 19.25 1.23 -5.95
C ARG A 119 20.63 0.85 -5.44
N HIS A 120 20.71 -0.23 -4.68
CA HIS A 120 21.89 -0.74 -3.98
C HIS A 120 22.17 -2.20 -4.40
N PRO A 121 22.53 -2.44 -5.68
CA PRO A 121 22.77 -3.79 -6.16
C PRO A 121 23.92 -4.45 -5.39
N PRO A 122 23.82 -5.75 -5.06
CA PRO A 122 24.88 -6.46 -4.35
C PRO A 122 26.18 -6.41 -5.16
N ARG A 123 27.28 -6.00 -4.52
CA ARG A 123 28.58 -5.90 -5.20
C ARG A 123 28.95 -7.27 -5.78
N PRO A 124 29.35 -7.36 -7.06
CA PRO A 124 29.78 -8.62 -7.64
C PRO A 124 31.01 -9.12 -6.90
N LYS A 125 30.98 -10.39 -6.47
CA LYS A 125 32.16 -11.07 -5.94
C LYS A 125 33.17 -11.21 -7.07
N ARG A 126 34.40 -10.77 -6.81
CA ARG A 126 35.59 -11.02 -7.65
C ARG A 126 36.39 -12.17 -7.04
#